data_AF-A0A4V2E1R8-F1
#
_entry.id   AF-A0A4V2E1R8-F1
#
_cell.length_a   1.000
_cell.length_b   1.000
_cell.length_c   1.000
_cell.angle_alpha   90.00
_cell.angle_beta   90.00
_cell.angle_gamma   90.00
#
_symmetry.space_group_name_H-M   'P 1'
#
loop_
_entity.id
_entity.type
_entity.pdbx_description
1 polymer ?
#
loop_
_entity_poly.entity_id
_entity_poly.type
_entity_poly.pdbx_seq_one_letter_code
_entity_poly.pdbx_strand_id
1 'polypeptide(L)'
;MNGINIENMFDEGYYLATNPDVKAAVAAGVVESGYVHFLVAGLSEGREPFQFYDEDFYLANNADVAAAVQSGVLASGLQHFLLSGHEEDRNPSALFDSSDYLLNNPDVKAAVDSGAISSAFEHFANSGLAEGRLGGLLFDEGYYLANNADIAKAVTEGLLGSGWEHFVAFGQTENRDPSAGFDQNVYLALHGDVAAAVTSGLIKSAFYHYATFGIAEGRAI
;
A
#
# COMPACT_ATOMS: atom_id res chain seq x y z
N MET A 1 5.33 -11.33 20.77
CA MET A 1 5.23 -11.10 19.32
C MET A 1 4.21 -10.00 19.17
N ASN A 2 4.66 -8.80 18.81
CA ASN A 2 3.77 -7.67 18.56
C ASN A 2 3.38 -7.79 17.08
N GLY A 3 2.28 -8.48 16.79
CA GLY A 3 1.74 -8.50 15.43
C GLY A 3 1.34 -7.09 14.99
N ILE A 4 1.07 -6.91 13.70
CA ILE A 4 0.65 -5.61 13.17
C ILE A 4 -0.55 -5.08 13.96
N ASN A 5 -0.48 -3.82 14.41
CA ASN A 5 -1.63 -3.16 14.99
C ASN A 5 -2.66 -2.86 13.89
N ILE A 6 -3.64 -3.75 13.76
CA ILE A 6 -4.68 -3.65 12.76
C ILE A 6 -5.60 -2.43 12.96
N GLU A 7 -5.65 -1.84 14.15
CA GLU A 7 -6.47 -0.65 14.43
C GLU A 7 -6.13 0.52 13.51
N ASN A 8 -4.83 0.75 13.25
CA ASN A 8 -4.38 1.83 12.38
C ASN A 8 -4.60 1.52 10.88
N MET A 9 -4.80 0.25 10.55
CA MET A 9 -4.94 -0.22 9.18
C MET A 9 -6.39 -0.39 8.76
N PHE A 10 -7.28 -0.64 9.71
CA PHE A 10 -8.64 -1.00 9.43
C PHE A 10 -9.39 0.17 8.78
N ASP A 11 -9.84 -0.04 7.55
CA ASP A 11 -10.64 0.94 6.83
C ASP A 11 -12.12 0.57 6.96
N GLU A 12 -12.81 1.25 7.88
CA GLU A 12 -14.25 1.05 8.11
C GLU A 12 -15.08 1.31 6.84
N GLY A 13 -14.69 2.30 6.04
CA GLY A 13 -15.38 2.62 4.80
C GLY A 13 -15.25 1.49 3.78
N TYR A 14 -14.02 1.03 3.54
CA TYR A 14 -13.72 -0.12 2.69
C TYR A 14 -14.45 -1.37 3.18
N TYR A 15 -14.30 -1.71 4.46
CA TYR A 15 -14.83 -2.93 5.04
C TYR A 15 -16.36 -2.99 4.94
N LEU A 16 -17.07 -1.90 5.25
CA LEU A 16 -18.52 -1.87 5.11
C LEU A 16 -18.98 -1.82 3.64
N ALA A 17 -18.17 -1.28 2.74
CA ALA A 17 -18.47 -1.28 1.31
C ALA A 17 -18.34 -2.68 0.69
N THR A 18 -17.33 -3.45 1.10
CA THR A 18 -17.06 -4.81 0.60
C THR A 18 -17.85 -5.89 1.36
N ASN A 19 -18.40 -5.58 2.54
CA ASN A 19 -19.21 -6.48 3.35
C ASN A 19 -20.63 -5.91 3.62
N PRO A 20 -21.55 -5.98 2.63
CA PRO A 20 -22.90 -5.41 2.76
C PRO A 20 -23.73 -6.00 3.90
N ASP A 21 -23.49 -7.25 4.25
CA ASP A 21 -24.08 -7.94 5.40
C ASP A 21 -23.67 -7.30 6.72
N VAL A 22 -22.38 -7.01 6.88
CA VAL A 22 -21.85 -6.31 8.07
C VAL A 22 -22.37 -4.87 8.12
N LYS A 23 -22.39 -4.17 6.97
CA LYS A 23 -22.98 -2.82 6.89
C LYS A 23 -24.42 -2.77 7.35
N ALA A 24 -25.23 -3.76 6.97
CA ALA A 24 -26.61 -3.87 7.42
C ALA A 24 -26.68 -4.16 8.93
N ALA A 25 -25.81 -5.02 9.47
CA ALA A 25 -25.75 -5.32 10.89
C ALA A 25 -25.36 -4.11 11.74
N VAL A 26 -24.39 -3.30 11.28
CA VAL A 26 -23.99 -2.03 11.92
C VAL A 26 -25.13 -1.02 11.87
N ALA A 27 -25.78 -0.84 10.71
CA ALA A 27 -26.92 0.07 10.59
C ALA A 27 -28.12 -0.32 11.46
N ALA A 28 -28.29 -1.62 11.73
CA ALA A 28 -29.32 -2.15 12.63
C ALA A 28 -28.91 -2.12 14.12
N GLY A 29 -27.67 -1.72 14.45
CA GLY A 29 -27.15 -1.72 15.82
C GLY A 29 -26.88 -3.12 16.40
N VAL A 30 -26.78 -4.13 15.54
CA VAL A 30 -26.47 -5.52 15.94
C VAL A 30 -24.97 -5.67 16.24
N VAL A 31 -24.13 -4.97 15.49
CA VAL A 31 -22.69 -4.86 15.74
C VAL A 31 -22.34 -3.38 15.83
N GLU A 32 -21.39 -3.03 16.72
CA GLU A 32 -21.02 -1.64 17.00
C GLU A 32 -20.36 -0.95 15.79
N SER A 33 -19.47 -1.66 15.10
CA SER A 33 -18.77 -1.18 13.90
C SER A 33 -18.28 -2.35 13.05
N GLY A 34 -17.86 -2.06 11.82
CA GLY A 34 -17.11 -3.00 10.98
C GLY A 34 -15.83 -3.47 11.67
N TYR A 35 -15.12 -2.58 12.37
CA TYR A 35 -13.93 -2.95 13.12
C TYR A 35 -14.22 -4.01 14.20
N VAL A 36 -15.28 -3.80 14.99
CA VAL A 36 -15.70 -4.78 16.00
C VAL A 36 -16.07 -6.10 15.33
N HIS A 37 -16.81 -6.07 14.22
CA HIS A 37 -17.11 -7.28 13.45
C HIS A 37 -15.83 -8.01 13.01
N PHE A 38 -14.85 -7.28 12.50
CA PHE A 38 -13.60 -7.85 12.04
C PHE A 38 -12.84 -8.56 13.16
N LEU A 39 -12.74 -7.93 14.33
CA LEU A 39 -12.06 -8.51 15.49
C LEU A 39 -12.74 -9.78 16.01
N VAL A 40 -14.07 -9.85 15.98
CA VAL A 40 -14.82 -10.98 16.57
C VAL A 40 -15.11 -12.12 15.58
N ALA A 41 -15.17 -11.82 14.28
CA ALA A 41 -15.58 -12.78 13.26
C ALA A 41 -14.81 -12.60 11.95
N GLY A 42 -14.65 -11.37 11.45
CA GLY A 42 -14.13 -11.11 10.11
C GLY A 42 -12.78 -11.72 9.82
N LEU A 43 -11.83 -11.69 10.76
CA LEU A 43 -10.52 -12.35 10.57
C LEU A 43 -10.67 -13.86 10.34
N SER A 44 -11.51 -14.53 11.14
CA SER A 44 -11.77 -15.97 11.01
C SER A 44 -12.60 -16.33 9.78
N GLU A 45 -13.37 -15.37 9.25
CA GLU A 45 -14.10 -15.48 8.00
C GLU A 45 -13.24 -15.14 6.77
N GLY A 46 -11.99 -14.71 6.96
CA GLY A 46 -11.10 -14.26 5.87
C GLY A 46 -11.54 -12.94 5.23
N ARG A 47 -12.31 -12.10 5.92
CA ARG A 47 -12.72 -10.78 5.40
C ARG A 47 -11.54 -9.82 5.39
N GLU A 48 -11.30 -9.16 4.27
CA GLU A 48 -10.18 -8.24 4.10
C GLU A 48 -10.43 -6.90 4.82
N PRO A 49 -9.58 -6.50 5.77
CA PRO A 49 -9.79 -5.30 6.59
C PRO A 49 -9.33 -3.99 5.91
N PHE A 50 -8.56 -4.06 4.83
CA PHE A 50 -7.99 -2.91 4.13
C PHE A 50 -7.60 -3.24 2.69
N GLN A 51 -7.50 -2.22 1.84
CA GLN A 51 -7.29 -2.33 0.38
C GLN A 51 -5.91 -2.89 -0.06
N PHE A 52 -4.93 -2.94 0.85
CA PHE A 52 -3.56 -3.39 0.57
C PHE A 52 -3.32 -4.88 0.84
N TYR A 53 -4.36 -5.64 1.17
CA TYR A 53 -4.31 -7.10 1.29
C TYR A 53 -5.20 -7.73 0.22
N ASP A 54 -4.70 -8.79 -0.42
CA ASP A 54 -5.42 -9.58 -1.41
C ASP A 54 -5.15 -11.07 -1.10
N GLU A 55 -6.17 -11.78 -0.62
CA GLU A 55 -6.05 -13.18 -0.20
C GLU A 55 -5.65 -14.09 -1.37
N ASP A 56 -6.24 -13.90 -2.55
CA ASP A 56 -5.97 -14.74 -3.72
C ASP A 56 -4.53 -14.55 -4.20
N PHE A 57 -4.07 -13.30 -4.28
CA PHE A 57 -2.67 -12.98 -4.55
C PHE A 57 -1.75 -13.61 -3.51
N TYR A 58 -2.06 -13.45 -2.23
CA TYR A 58 -1.20 -13.90 -1.16
C TYR A 58 -1.06 -15.42 -1.17
N LEU A 59 -2.16 -16.17 -1.28
CA LEU A 59 -2.11 -17.63 -1.34
C LEU A 59 -1.45 -18.15 -2.62
N ALA A 60 -1.67 -17.48 -3.77
CA ALA A 60 -1.02 -17.85 -5.03
C ALA A 60 0.51 -17.72 -4.98
N ASN A 61 1.03 -16.72 -4.23
CA ASN A 61 2.46 -16.48 -4.09
C ASN A 61 3.09 -17.21 -2.90
N ASN A 62 2.29 -17.80 -2.00
CA ASN A 62 2.74 -18.43 -0.77
C ASN A 62 2.17 -19.85 -0.64
N ALA A 63 2.72 -20.79 -1.41
CA ALA A 63 2.20 -22.15 -1.52
C ALA A 63 2.16 -22.94 -0.19
N ASP A 64 3.10 -22.66 0.73
CA ASP A 64 3.13 -23.22 2.08
C ASP A 64 1.95 -22.72 2.93
N VAL A 65 1.62 -21.44 2.83
CA VAL A 65 0.45 -20.84 3.48
C VAL A 65 -0.84 -21.39 2.89
N ALA A 66 -0.93 -21.48 1.55
CA ALA A 66 -2.08 -22.06 0.87
C ALA A 66 -2.36 -23.50 1.32
N ALA A 67 -1.33 -24.33 1.48
CA ALA A 67 -1.47 -25.69 2.00
C ALA A 67 -1.94 -25.71 3.47
N ALA A 68 -1.45 -24.79 4.29
CA ALA A 68 -1.86 -24.66 5.70
C ALA A 68 -3.31 -24.19 5.83
N VAL A 69 -3.78 -23.29 4.97
CA VAL A 69 -5.20 -22.87 4.90
C VAL A 69 -6.07 -24.05 4.43
N GLN A 70 -5.68 -24.74 3.36
CA GLN A 70 -6.45 -25.87 2.83
C GLN A 70 -6.58 -27.04 3.82
N SER A 71 -5.58 -27.25 4.66
CA SER A 71 -5.60 -28.26 5.72
C SER A 71 -6.29 -27.81 7.02
N GLY A 72 -6.73 -26.56 7.10
CA GLY A 72 -7.39 -25.97 8.28
C GLY A 72 -6.43 -25.68 9.43
N VAL A 73 -5.11 -25.68 9.19
CA VAL A 73 -4.11 -25.26 10.19
C VAL A 73 -4.16 -23.74 10.38
N LEU A 74 -4.39 -23.01 9.29
CA LEU A 74 -4.66 -21.58 9.28
C LEU A 74 -6.10 -21.34 8.82
N ALA A 75 -6.72 -20.29 9.35
CA ALA A 75 -8.04 -19.85 8.92
C ALA A 75 -7.99 -19.16 7.55
N SER A 76 -6.93 -18.40 7.29
CA SER A 76 -6.73 -17.62 6.05
C SER A 76 -5.25 -17.26 5.86
N GLY A 77 -4.90 -16.85 4.64
CA GLY A 77 -3.64 -16.19 4.33
C GLY A 77 -3.49 -14.89 5.12
N LEU A 78 -4.57 -14.13 5.30
CA LEU A 78 -4.57 -12.90 6.09
C LEU A 78 -4.11 -13.15 7.52
N GLN A 79 -4.59 -14.24 8.14
CA GLN A 79 -4.15 -14.63 9.47
C GLN A 79 -2.64 -14.85 9.52
N HIS A 80 -2.08 -15.57 8.54
CA HIS A 80 -0.62 -15.74 8.47
C HIS A 80 0.09 -14.40 8.29
N PHE A 81 -0.39 -13.57 7.36
CA PHE A 81 0.25 -12.31 7.05
C PHE A 81 0.34 -11.40 8.28
N LEU A 82 -0.74 -11.26 9.04
CA LEU A 82 -0.80 -10.41 10.25
C LEU A 82 0.04 -10.95 11.42
N LEU A 83 0.27 -12.27 11.48
CA LEU A 83 1.01 -12.91 12.56
C LEU A 83 2.52 -13.01 12.30
N SER A 84 2.92 -13.26 11.05
CA SER A 84 4.33 -13.47 10.69
C SER A 84 4.68 -13.12 9.26
N GLY A 85 3.74 -13.22 8.31
CA GLY A 85 4.05 -13.01 6.89
C GLY A 85 4.66 -11.64 6.58
N HIS A 86 4.23 -10.60 7.30
CA HIS A 86 4.84 -9.27 7.18
C HIS A 86 6.28 -9.21 7.66
N GLU A 87 6.67 -9.97 8.69
CA GLU A 87 8.04 -10.08 9.21
C GLU A 87 8.92 -11.00 8.34
N GLU A 88 8.28 -11.86 7.55
CA GLU A 88 8.91 -12.74 6.55
C GLU A 88 9.10 -12.03 5.19
N ASP A 89 8.92 -10.72 5.12
CA ASP A 89 8.98 -9.88 3.91
C ASP A 89 8.03 -10.36 2.77
N ARG A 90 6.93 -11.05 3.12
CA ARG A 90 5.94 -11.51 2.12
C ARG A 90 5.00 -10.36 1.75
N ASN A 91 4.86 -10.11 0.46
CA ASN A 91 3.99 -9.05 -0.03
C ASN A 91 2.49 -9.42 0.14
N PRO A 92 1.67 -8.56 0.76
CA PRO A 92 0.25 -8.84 1.05
C PRO A 92 -0.66 -8.71 -0.17
N SER A 93 -0.24 -7.99 -1.20
CA SER A 93 -0.96 -7.79 -2.45
C SER A 93 0.01 -7.37 -3.54
N ALA A 94 -0.45 -7.32 -4.78
CA ALA A 94 0.31 -6.72 -5.88
C ALA A 94 0.55 -5.21 -5.68
N LEU A 95 -0.21 -4.56 -4.79
CA LEU A 95 -0.16 -3.13 -4.51
C LEU A 95 0.90 -2.75 -3.46
N PHE A 96 1.66 -3.71 -2.94
CA PHE A 96 2.75 -3.43 -2.01
C PHE A 96 3.93 -4.36 -2.27
N ASP A 97 5.11 -3.78 -2.46
CA ASP A 97 6.37 -4.53 -2.50
C ASP A 97 7.28 -4.07 -1.36
N SER A 98 7.60 -5.01 -0.46
CA SER A 98 8.45 -4.75 0.71
C SER A 98 9.88 -4.36 0.32
N SER A 99 10.44 -5.00 -0.71
CA SER A 99 11.80 -4.74 -1.16
C SER A 99 11.91 -3.35 -1.78
N ASP A 100 10.97 -2.99 -2.65
CA ASP A 100 10.91 -1.66 -3.25
C ASP A 100 10.63 -0.59 -2.19
N TYR A 101 9.75 -0.88 -1.23
CA TYR A 101 9.46 0.05 -0.14
C TYR A 101 10.72 0.36 0.68
N LEU A 102 11.52 -0.65 1.02
CA LEU A 102 12.76 -0.47 1.77
C LEU A 102 13.87 0.18 0.94
N LEU A 103 13.94 -0.13 -0.36
CA LEU A 103 14.86 0.52 -1.29
C LEU A 103 14.60 2.03 -1.38
N ASN A 104 13.32 2.39 -1.47
CA ASN A 104 12.89 3.78 -1.61
C ASN A 104 12.88 4.55 -0.28
N ASN A 105 12.88 3.87 0.86
CA ASN A 105 12.87 4.51 2.19
C ASN A 105 14.07 4.00 3.03
N PRO A 106 15.30 4.52 2.79
CA PRO A 106 16.51 4.03 3.46
C PRO A 106 16.50 4.19 4.98
N ASP A 107 15.79 5.20 5.50
CA ASP A 107 15.55 5.39 6.93
C ASP A 107 14.70 4.27 7.52
N VAL A 108 13.65 3.86 6.81
CA VAL A 108 12.84 2.69 7.17
C VAL A 108 13.67 1.42 7.08
N LYS A 109 14.46 1.25 6.02
CA LYS A 109 15.38 0.12 5.91
C LYS A 109 16.34 0.03 7.10
N ALA A 110 16.95 1.15 7.51
CA ALA A 110 17.83 1.16 8.67
C ALA A 110 17.07 0.82 9.97
N ALA A 111 15.82 1.24 10.10
CA ALA A 111 14.97 0.89 11.24
C ALA A 111 14.60 -0.61 11.26
N VAL A 112 14.29 -1.22 10.11
CA VAL A 112 14.09 -2.68 9.98
C VAL A 112 15.38 -3.43 10.31
N ASP A 113 16.50 -3.06 9.69
CA ASP A 113 17.80 -3.74 9.86
C ASP A 113 18.29 -3.69 11.33
N SER A 114 17.92 -2.64 12.08
CA SER A 114 18.24 -2.50 13.50
C SER A 114 17.22 -3.15 14.44
N GLY A 115 16.10 -3.66 13.91
CA GLY A 115 14.99 -4.23 14.68
C GLY A 115 14.17 -3.18 15.45
N ALA A 116 14.27 -1.90 15.08
CA ALA A 116 13.46 -0.83 15.65
C ALA A 116 11.99 -0.90 15.20
N ILE A 117 11.76 -1.46 14.00
CA ILE A 117 10.46 -1.86 13.46
C ILE A 117 10.60 -3.30 12.93
N SER A 118 9.51 -4.06 12.94
CA SER A 118 9.49 -5.46 12.55
C SER A 118 9.49 -5.68 11.04
N SER A 119 8.91 -4.78 10.24
CA SER A 119 8.94 -4.92 8.78
C SER A 119 8.65 -3.65 7.99
N ALA A 120 8.91 -3.71 6.67
CA ALA A 120 8.54 -2.68 5.70
C ALA A 120 7.05 -2.34 5.77
N PHE A 121 6.20 -3.38 5.79
CA PHE A 121 4.76 -3.20 5.79
C PHE A 121 4.24 -2.63 7.11
N GLU A 122 4.87 -2.92 8.26
CA GLU A 122 4.53 -2.27 9.52
C GLU A 122 4.72 -0.75 9.44
N HIS A 123 5.85 -0.28 8.89
CA HIS A 123 6.06 1.15 8.71
C HIS A 123 5.05 1.74 7.72
N PHE A 124 4.83 1.08 6.59
CA PHE A 124 3.86 1.51 5.60
C PHE A 124 2.46 1.71 6.20
N ALA A 125 2.01 0.71 6.97
CA ALA A 125 0.73 0.70 7.65
C ALA A 125 0.59 1.81 8.71
N ASN A 126 1.60 1.99 9.56
CA ASN A 126 1.51 2.90 10.71
C ASN A 126 1.83 4.35 10.38
N SER A 127 2.68 4.58 9.37
CA SER A 127 3.23 5.90 9.06
C SER A 127 3.26 6.19 7.57
N GLY A 128 3.64 5.20 6.74
CA GLY A 128 3.93 5.41 5.33
C GLY A 128 2.79 6.02 4.54
N LEU A 129 1.56 5.55 4.73
CA LEU A 129 0.37 6.13 4.08
C LEU A 129 0.19 7.62 4.41
N ALA A 130 0.28 7.98 5.70
CA ALA A 130 0.15 9.37 6.15
C ALA A 130 1.31 10.25 5.68
N GLU A 131 2.50 9.67 5.53
CA GLU A 131 3.70 10.32 5.01
C GLU A 131 3.75 10.39 3.48
N GLY A 132 2.81 9.75 2.78
CA GLY A 132 2.81 9.64 1.31
C GLY A 132 3.87 8.70 0.74
N ARG A 133 4.43 7.82 1.58
CA ARG A 133 5.36 6.76 1.21
C ARG A 133 4.56 5.50 0.94
N LEU A 134 4.31 5.21 -0.34
CA LEU A 134 3.63 3.99 -0.78
C LEU A 134 4.64 2.91 -1.16
N GLY A 135 4.30 1.63 -0.94
CA GLY A 135 5.05 0.49 -1.50
C GLY A 135 4.40 -0.02 -2.78
N GLY A 136 5.18 -0.60 -3.70
CA GLY A 136 4.74 -1.36 -4.88
C GLY A 136 4.01 -0.59 -6.01
N LEU A 137 4.33 -0.95 -7.27
CA LEU A 137 3.79 -0.55 -8.59
C LEU A 137 3.71 0.93 -8.99
N LEU A 138 3.59 1.83 -8.04
CA LEU A 138 3.44 3.26 -8.33
C LEU A 138 4.77 3.91 -8.66
N PHE A 139 5.87 3.46 -8.07
CA PHE A 139 7.20 3.96 -8.37
C PHE A 139 8.17 2.80 -8.60
N ASP A 140 8.84 2.82 -9.74
CA ASP A 140 9.88 1.87 -10.14
C ASP A 140 11.19 2.66 -10.26
N GLU A 141 12.10 2.45 -9.31
CA GLU A 141 13.39 3.15 -9.27
C GLU A 141 14.22 2.88 -10.54
N GLY A 142 14.22 1.65 -11.05
CA GLY A 142 14.97 1.29 -12.25
C GLY A 142 14.44 2.01 -13.48
N TYR A 143 13.11 2.01 -13.67
CA TYR A 143 12.43 2.77 -14.71
C TYR A 143 12.69 4.27 -14.56
N TYR A 144 12.54 4.79 -13.35
CA TYR A 144 12.65 6.22 -13.09
C TYR A 144 14.06 6.72 -13.36
N LEU A 145 15.10 6.04 -12.86
CA LEU A 145 16.48 6.41 -13.13
C LEU A 145 16.86 6.21 -14.61
N ALA A 146 16.35 5.17 -15.27
CA ALA A 146 16.59 4.95 -16.70
C ALA A 146 16.00 6.06 -17.58
N ASN A 147 14.85 6.64 -17.19
CA ASN A 147 14.20 7.71 -17.93
C ASN A 147 14.63 9.12 -17.47
N ASN A 148 15.33 9.24 -16.34
CA ASN A 148 15.75 10.50 -15.74
C ASN A 148 17.27 10.51 -15.48
N ALA A 149 18.04 10.63 -16.55
CA ALA A 149 19.51 10.52 -16.52
C ALA A 149 20.20 11.54 -15.61
N ASP A 150 19.60 12.72 -15.44
CA ASP A 150 20.06 13.75 -14.49
C ASP A 150 19.98 13.25 -13.03
N ILE A 151 18.92 12.53 -12.71
CA ILE A 151 18.68 11.98 -11.37
C ILE A 151 19.54 10.73 -11.13
N ALA A 152 19.64 9.84 -12.12
CA ALA A 152 20.54 8.69 -12.06
C ALA A 152 21.99 9.09 -11.77
N LYS A 153 22.44 10.17 -12.40
CA LYS A 153 23.76 10.75 -12.14
C LYS A 153 23.88 11.26 -10.70
N ALA A 154 22.92 12.05 -10.24
CA ALA A 154 22.92 12.59 -8.88
C ALA A 154 22.91 11.49 -7.80
N VAL A 155 22.18 10.41 -8.01
CA VAL A 155 22.18 9.23 -7.13
C VAL A 155 23.55 8.53 -7.14
N THR A 156 24.12 8.29 -8.34
CA THR A 156 25.45 7.66 -8.47
C THR A 156 26.56 8.47 -7.82
N GLU A 157 26.46 9.80 -7.86
CA GLU A 157 27.40 10.73 -7.23
C GLU A 157 27.14 10.93 -5.72
N GLY A 158 26.10 10.31 -5.17
CA GLY A 158 25.73 10.42 -3.75
C GLY A 158 25.14 11.78 -3.35
N LEU A 159 24.68 12.56 -4.32
CA LEU A 159 24.00 13.85 -4.08
C LEU A 159 22.52 13.68 -3.73
N LEU A 160 21.94 12.54 -4.13
CA LEU A 160 20.61 12.07 -3.75
C LEU A 160 20.72 10.63 -3.28
N GLY A 161 19.88 10.24 -2.33
CA GLY A 161 19.78 8.86 -1.82
C GLY A 161 19.11 7.92 -2.82
N SER A 162 18.12 8.41 -3.58
CA SER A 162 17.39 7.62 -4.59
C SER A 162 16.65 8.49 -5.61
N GLY A 163 16.17 7.88 -6.69
CA GLY A 163 15.22 8.46 -7.62
C GLY A 163 13.88 8.75 -6.97
N TRP A 164 13.44 7.91 -6.04
CA TRP A 164 12.26 8.16 -5.21
C TRP A 164 12.36 9.47 -4.43
N GLU A 165 13.50 9.73 -3.78
CA GLU A 165 13.73 10.99 -3.05
C GLU A 165 13.49 12.20 -3.96
N HIS A 166 14.05 12.16 -5.18
CA HIS A 166 13.80 13.19 -6.18
C HIS A 166 12.33 13.24 -6.60
N PHE A 167 11.71 12.08 -6.87
CA PHE A 167 10.34 12.03 -7.33
C PHE A 167 9.40 12.66 -6.32
N VAL A 168 9.47 12.27 -5.05
CA VAL A 168 8.62 12.82 -4.00
C VAL A 168 8.83 14.31 -3.84
N ALA A 169 10.08 14.78 -3.84
CA ALA A 169 10.39 16.18 -3.63
C ALA A 169 9.98 17.05 -4.84
N PHE A 170 10.26 16.59 -6.06
CA PHE A 170 10.18 17.38 -7.28
C PHE A 170 9.49 16.64 -8.43
N GLY A 171 9.85 15.39 -8.70
CA GLY A 171 9.44 14.67 -9.91
C GLY A 171 7.92 14.56 -10.12
N GLN A 172 7.13 14.39 -9.07
CA GLN A 172 5.66 14.38 -9.20
C GLN A 172 5.13 15.71 -9.73
N THR A 173 5.70 16.84 -9.31
CA THR A 173 5.32 18.18 -9.76
C THR A 173 6.01 18.62 -11.04
N GLU A 174 7.14 17.98 -11.38
CA GLU A 174 7.78 18.10 -12.70
C GLU A 174 7.11 17.22 -13.76
N ASN A 175 6.06 16.47 -13.38
CA ASN A 175 5.32 15.59 -14.26
C ASN A 175 6.19 14.49 -14.90
N ARG A 176 7.14 13.95 -14.13
CA ARG A 176 7.96 12.78 -14.50
C ARG A 176 7.21 11.51 -14.13
N ASP A 177 7.14 10.53 -15.02
CA ASP A 177 6.39 9.30 -14.74
C ASP A 177 7.16 8.40 -13.77
N PRO A 178 6.51 7.93 -12.69
CA PRO A 178 7.19 7.20 -11.61
C PRO A 178 7.43 5.71 -11.92
N SER A 179 6.65 5.12 -12.82
CA SER A 179 6.84 3.75 -13.28
C SER A 179 6.32 3.59 -14.71
N ALA A 180 6.62 2.47 -15.36
CA ALA A 180 6.05 2.15 -16.67
C ALA A 180 4.52 1.96 -16.63
N GLY A 181 3.95 1.74 -15.45
CA GLY A 181 2.52 1.49 -15.24
C GLY A 181 1.71 2.73 -14.87
N PHE A 182 2.33 3.89 -14.70
CA PHE A 182 1.64 5.11 -14.32
C PHE A 182 2.13 6.31 -15.13
N ASP A 183 1.28 6.80 -16.04
CA ASP A 183 1.51 8.03 -16.79
C ASP A 183 0.69 9.16 -16.17
N GLN A 184 1.36 10.19 -15.66
CA GLN A 184 0.69 11.29 -14.96
C GLN A 184 -0.23 12.08 -15.91
N ASN A 185 0.17 12.28 -17.15
CA ASN A 185 -0.63 13.02 -18.13
C ASN A 185 -1.88 12.24 -18.53
N VAL A 186 -1.73 10.94 -18.77
CA VAL A 186 -2.84 10.04 -19.08
C VAL A 186 -3.84 10.05 -17.93
N TYR A 187 -3.38 9.88 -16.68
CA TYR A 187 -4.27 9.92 -15.52
C TYR A 187 -5.05 11.25 -15.41
N LEU A 188 -4.38 12.40 -15.58
CA LEU A 188 -5.05 13.71 -15.56
C LEU A 188 -6.01 13.89 -16.73
N ALA A 189 -5.69 13.34 -17.91
CA ALA A 189 -6.57 13.40 -19.07
C ALA A 189 -7.83 12.53 -18.88
N LEU A 190 -7.73 11.40 -18.20
CA LEU A 190 -8.87 10.55 -17.86
C LEU A 190 -9.73 11.16 -16.75
N HIS A 191 -9.13 11.81 -15.77
CA HIS A 191 -9.81 12.31 -14.56
C HIS A 191 -9.76 13.84 -14.50
N GLY A 192 -10.65 14.48 -15.25
CA GLY A 192 -10.70 15.94 -15.37
C GLY A 192 -10.93 16.68 -14.05
N ASP A 193 -11.59 16.04 -13.08
CA ASP A 193 -11.73 16.53 -11.70
C ASP A 193 -10.37 16.63 -10.99
N VAL A 194 -9.53 15.60 -11.14
CA VAL A 194 -8.17 15.58 -10.62
C VAL A 194 -7.31 16.63 -11.32
N ALA A 195 -7.40 16.73 -12.65
CA ALA A 195 -6.67 17.74 -13.42
C ALA A 195 -6.99 19.18 -12.97
N ALA A 196 -8.27 19.47 -12.72
CA ALA A 196 -8.69 20.77 -12.19
C ALA A 196 -8.11 21.02 -10.79
N ALA A 197 -8.14 20.00 -9.91
CA ALA A 197 -7.63 20.11 -8.55
C ALA A 197 -6.10 20.26 -8.49
N VAL A 198 -5.34 19.61 -9.38
CA VAL A 198 -3.90 19.84 -9.54
C VAL A 198 -3.63 21.25 -10.04
N THR A 199 -4.36 21.71 -11.07
CA THR A 199 -4.19 23.05 -11.65
C THR A 199 -4.49 24.16 -10.64
N SER A 200 -5.47 23.96 -9.76
CA SER A 200 -5.79 24.91 -8.70
C SER A 200 -4.84 24.84 -7.49
N GLY A 201 -3.91 23.88 -7.47
CA GLY A 201 -3.02 23.61 -6.34
C GLY A 201 -3.71 23.01 -5.12
N LEU A 202 -4.91 22.43 -5.28
CA LEU A 202 -5.66 21.78 -4.20
C LEU A 202 -5.01 20.43 -3.83
N ILE A 203 -4.48 19.73 -4.83
CA ILE A 203 -3.72 18.48 -4.67
C ILE A 203 -2.40 18.58 -5.42
N LYS A 204 -1.40 17.85 -4.97
CA LYS A 204 -0.01 18.02 -5.43
C LYS A 204 0.24 17.55 -6.86
N SER A 205 -0.32 16.40 -7.24
CA SER A 205 -0.04 15.74 -8.52
C SER A 205 -1.09 14.66 -8.83
N ALA A 206 -1.04 14.15 -10.07
CA ALA A 206 -1.79 12.98 -10.52
C ALA A 206 -1.48 11.76 -9.64
N PHE A 207 -0.18 11.52 -9.45
CA PHE A 207 0.33 10.45 -8.61
C PHE A 207 -0.22 10.54 -7.20
N TYR A 208 -0.13 11.72 -6.56
CA TYR A 208 -0.62 11.93 -5.21
C TYR A 208 -2.11 11.58 -5.11
N HIS A 209 -2.94 12.02 -6.06
CA HIS A 209 -4.35 11.67 -6.05
C HIS A 209 -4.58 10.16 -6.17
N TYR A 210 -3.94 9.50 -7.15
CA TYR A 210 -4.15 8.08 -7.34
C TYR A 210 -3.72 7.27 -6.11
N ALA A 211 -2.54 7.60 -5.59
CA ALA A 211 -1.94 7.07 -4.37
C ALA A 211 -2.84 7.19 -3.13
N THR A 212 -3.56 8.31 -2.99
CA THR A 212 -4.31 8.62 -1.76
C THR A 212 -5.81 8.36 -1.85
N PHE A 213 -6.38 8.50 -3.03
CA PHE A 213 -7.83 8.40 -3.27
C PHE A 213 -8.16 7.47 -4.44
N GLY A 214 -7.39 7.54 -5.53
CA GLY A 214 -7.76 6.88 -6.78
C GLY A 214 -7.86 5.36 -6.70
N ILE A 215 -7.05 4.69 -5.87
CA ILE A 215 -7.16 3.24 -5.64
C ILE A 215 -8.51 2.93 -4.96
N ALA A 216 -8.84 3.62 -3.87
CA ALA A 216 -10.10 3.44 -3.15
C ALA A 216 -11.33 3.83 -4.00
N GLU A 217 -11.18 4.81 -4.90
CA GLU A 217 -12.21 5.21 -5.86
C GLU A 217 -12.32 4.27 -7.08
N GLY A 218 -11.42 3.30 -7.23
CA GLY A 218 -11.38 2.40 -8.39
C GLY A 218 -11.05 3.11 -9.71
N ARG A 219 -10.25 4.18 -9.65
CA ARG A 219 -9.86 4.99 -10.82
C ARG A 219 -8.93 4.18 -11.72
N ALA A 220 -9.15 4.24 -13.03
CA ALA A 220 -8.25 3.64 -14.01
C ALA A 220 -6.95 4.47 -14.15
N ILE A 221 -5.85 3.77 -14.46
CA ILE A 221 -4.52 4.32 -14.81
C ILE A 221 -4.11 3.89 -16.22
#